data_AF-A0A968QC57-F1
#
_entry.id   AF-A0A968QC57-F1
#
_cell.length_a   1.000
_cell.length_b   1.000
_cell.length_c   1.000
_cell.angle_alpha   90.00
_cell.angle_beta   90.00
_cell.angle_gamma   90.00
#
_symmetry.space_group_name_H-M   'P 1'
#
loop_
_entity.id
_entity.type
_entity.pdbx_description
1 polymer ?
#
loop_
_entity_poly.entity_id
_entity_poly.type
_entity_poly.pdbx_seq_one_letter_code
_entity_poly.pdbx_strand_id
1 'polypeptide(L)'
;ALFINSAILIVAAATFHFSGNQQVADLEHAYQLLSPVLGVGAASTIFAFALLASGQSSTLTATLAGQIVMEGFLHIRLPQWLRRLATRLIAIVPALMAIVFFGEQSAGELLVLSQVILSLQLPFAVIPLVMFTSDRRLMGEFVNPPWLKVLAQAVATVIVGLNIWLLVQTFVK
;
A
#
# COMPACT_ATOMS: atom_id res chain seq x y z
N ALA A 1 -12.64 -3.93 -1.36
CA ALA A 1 -11.62 -3.13 -2.06
C ALA A 1 -12.09 -2.68 -3.44
N LEU A 2 -12.47 -3.59 -4.35
CA LEU A 2 -12.83 -3.24 -5.74
C LEU A 2 -13.92 -2.16 -5.83
N PHE A 3 -15.08 -2.33 -5.18
CA PHE A 3 -16.15 -1.33 -5.19
C PHE A 3 -15.72 0.04 -4.64
N ILE A 4 -14.84 0.05 -3.62
CA ILE A 4 -14.31 1.29 -3.03
C ILE A 4 -13.36 1.97 -4.01
N ASN A 5 -12.41 1.24 -4.58
CA ASN A 5 -11.47 1.78 -5.57
C ASN A 5 -12.20 2.29 -6.82
N SER A 6 -13.20 1.55 -7.30
CA SER A 6 -14.06 1.99 -8.39
C SER A 6 -14.86 3.23 -8.02
N ALA A 7 -15.43 3.31 -6.80
CA ALA A 7 -16.14 4.49 -6.35
C ALA A 7 -15.23 5.72 -6.23
N ILE A 8 -14.01 5.58 -5.71
CA ILE A 8 -13.01 6.66 -5.66
C ILE A 8 -12.69 7.15 -7.08
N LEU A 9 -12.48 6.24 -8.03
CA LEU A 9 -12.15 6.58 -9.42
C LEU A 9 -13.33 7.26 -10.12
N ILE A 10 -14.56 6.77 -9.93
CA ILE A 10 -15.79 7.36 -10.48
C ILE A 10 -16.03 8.75 -9.89
N VAL A 11 -15.90 8.91 -8.56
CA VAL A 11 -16.04 10.21 -7.90
C VAL A 11 -14.98 11.18 -8.42
N ALA A 12 -13.71 10.80 -8.42
CA ALA A 12 -12.62 11.65 -8.91
C ALA A 12 -12.81 12.07 -10.38
N ALA A 13 -13.26 11.15 -11.25
CA ALA A 13 -13.57 11.46 -12.63
C ALA A 13 -14.76 12.44 -12.74
N ALA A 14 -15.85 12.18 -12.02
CA ALA A 14 -17.04 13.03 -12.05
C ALA A 14 -16.80 14.43 -11.46
N THR A 15 -15.97 14.55 -10.42
CA THR A 15 -15.75 15.80 -9.68
C THR A 15 -14.57 16.62 -10.15
N PHE A 16 -13.56 16.03 -10.79
CA PHE A 16 -12.32 16.74 -11.17
C PHE A 16 -12.05 16.72 -12.66
N HIS A 17 -12.40 15.65 -13.38
CA HIS A 17 -12.11 15.56 -14.81
C HIS A 17 -13.00 16.49 -15.65
N PHE A 18 -14.28 16.62 -15.30
CA PHE A 18 -15.23 17.49 -16.01
C PHE A 18 -15.20 18.96 -15.55
N SER A 19 -14.56 19.26 -14.41
CA SER A 19 -14.59 20.58 -13.78
C SER A 19 -13.38 21.47 -14.11
N GLY A 20 -12.44 20.99 -14.94
CA GLY A 20 -11.26 21.76 -15.37
C GLY A 20 -10.14 21.89 -14.34
N ASN A 21 -10.32 21.37 -13.11
CA ASN A 21 -9.35 21.45 -12.02
C ASN A 21 -8.34 20.28 -12.09
N GLN A 22 -7.38 20.36 -13.01
CA GLN A 22 -6.36 19.32 -13.23
C GLN A 22 -5.21 19.30 -12.18
N GLN A 23 -5.24 20.20 -11.19
CA GLN A 23 -4.19 20.34 -10.15
C GLN A 23 -4.63 19.85 -8.76
N VAL A 24 -5.52 18.87 -8.68
CA VAL A 24 -5.95 18.29 -7.39
C VAL A 24 -5.10 17.06 -7.08
N ALA A 25 -3.89 17.29 -6.57
CA ALA A 25 -3.00 16.21 -6.14
C ALA A 25 -3.11 15.88 -4.63
N ASP A 26 -3.81 16.71 -3.85
CA ASP A 26 -3.75 16.67 -2.39
C ASP A 26 -5.08 16.30 -1.70
N LEU A 27 -4.97 15.54 -0.61
CA LEU A 27 -6.09 15.02 0.20
C LEU A 27 -6.98 16.15 0.76
N GLU A 28 -6.37 17.30 1.03
CA GLU A 28 -7.03 18.50 1.54
C GLU A 28 -7.93 19.14 0.47
N HIS A 29 -7.47 19.18 -0.79
CA HIS A 29 -8.30 19.65 -1.91
C HIS A 29 -9.47 18.71 -2.18
N ALA A 30 -9.29 17.38 -2.04
CA ALA A 30 -10.40 16.44 -2.16
C ALA A 30 -11.49 16.70 -1.11
N TYR A 31 -11.11 16.94 0.16
CA TYR A 31 -12.06 17.24 1.23
C TYR A 31 -12.84 18.55 1.00
N GLN A 32 -12.15 19.61 0.54
CA GLN A 32 -12.74 20.93 0.29
C GLN A 32 -13.63 20.97 -0.95
N LEU A 33 -13.31 20.17 -1.98
CA LEU A 33 -14.06 20.15 -3.25
C LEU A 33 -15.26 19.20 -3.21
N LEU A 34 -15.31 18.25 -2.28
CA LEU A 34 -16.45 17.32 -2.13
C LEU A 34 -17.75 18.02 -1.69
N SER A 35 -17.71 18.98 -0.77
CA SER A 35 -18.91 19.70 -0.31
C SER A 35 -19.62 20.54 -1.40
N PRO A 36 -18.93 21.42 -2.15
CA PRO A 36 -19.57 22.23 -3.17
C PRO A 36 -19.97 21.43 -4.42
N VAL A 37 -19.22 20.37 -4.77
CA VAL A 37 -19.50 19.58 -5.99
C VAL A 37 -20.62 18.56 -5.78
N LEU A 38 -20.76 17.99 -4.58
CA LEU A 38 -21.86 17.05 -4.28
C LEU A 38 -23.13 17.74 -3.76
N GLY A 39 -23.06 19.01 -3.35
CA GLY A 39 -24.19 19.77 -2.84
C GLY A 39 -24.73 19.29 -1.48
N VAL A 40 -24.03 18.37 -0.82
CA VAL A 40 -24.43 17.79 0.48
C VAL A 40 -23.41 18.19 1.54
N GLY A 41 -23.79 19.06 2.48
CA GLY A 41 -22.91 19.54 3.56
C GLY A 41 -22.34 18.44 4.48
N ALA A 42 -22.87 17.21 4.39
CA ALA A 42 -22.39 16.05 5.13
C ALA A 42 -21.29 15.23 4.42
N ALA A 43 -21.03 15.48 3.12
CA ALA A 43 -20.11 14.66 2.32
C ALA A 43 -18.69 14.67 2.88
N SER A 44 -18.21 15.85 3.31
CA SER A 44 -16.89 16.03 3.92
C SER A 44 -16.77 15.27 5.25
N THR A 45 -17.81 15.27 6.08
CA THR A 45 -17.83 14.53 7.36
C THR A 45 -17.82 13.01 7.16
N ILE A 46 -18.59 12.51 6.19
CA ILE A 46 -18.61 11.08 5.84
C ILE A 46 -17.24 10.65 5.30
N PHE A 47 -16.62 11.47 4.46
CA PHE A 47 -15.27 11.21 3.95
C PHE A 47 -14.23 11.18 5.08
N ALA A 48 -14.28 12.14 6.01
CA ALA A 48 -13.39 12.16 7.18
C ALA A 48 -13.57 10.90 8.05
N PHE A 49 -14.81 10.47 8.29
CA PHE A 49 -15.09 9.25 9.05
C PHE A 49 -14.58 8.00 8.32
N ALA A 50 -14.79 7.91 7.00
CA ALA A 50 -14.28 6.81 6.18
C ALA A 50 -12.75 6.74 6.19
N LEU A 51 -12.07 7.90 6.14
CA LEU A 51 -10.61 7.98 6.22
C LEU A 51 -10.10 7.51 7.59
N LEU A 52 -10.74 7.92 8.68
CA LEU A 52 -10.41 7.46 10.03
C LEU A 52 -10.62 5.94 10.17
N ALA A 53 -11.75 5.42 9.70
CA ALA A 53 -12.05 3.99 9.73
C ALA A 53 -11.02 3.16 8.93
N SER A 54 -10.62 3.65 7.74
CA SER A 54 -9.58 3.03 6.92
C SER A 54 -8.22 2.95 7.65
N GLY A 55 -7.85 4.03 8.35
CA GLY A 55 -6.61 4.07 9.14
C GLY A 55 -6.57 3.06 10.29
N GLN A 56 -7.71 2.82 10.96
CA GLN A 56 -7.80 1.81 12.03
C GLN A 56 -7.64 0.39 11.46
N SER A 57 -8.33 0.08 10.35
CA SER A 57 -8.24 -1.21 9.68
C SER A 57 -6.82 -1.53 9.20
N SER A 58 -6.16 -0.53 8.60
CA SER A 58 -4.75 -0.64 8.16
C SER A 58 -3.81 -0.92 9.34
N THR A 59 -3.98 -0.20 10.47
CA THR A 59 -3.12 -0.37 11.64
C THR A 59 -3.23 -1.78 12.24
N LEU A 60 -4.46 -2.29 12.41
CA LEU A 60 -4.66 -3.64 12.94
C LEU A 60 -4.01 -4.69 12.04
N THR A 61 -4.29 -4.61 10.74
CA THR A 61 -3.73 -5.54 9.75
C THR A 61 -2.20 -5.49 9.73
N ALA A 62 -1.61 -4.29 9.78
CA ALA A 62 -0.16 -4.13 9.82
C ALA A 62 0.48 -4.72 11.08
N THR A 63 -0.15 -4.58 12.25
CA THR A 63 0.39 -5.15 13.51
C THR A 63 0.35 -6.67 13.54
N LEU A 64 -0.69 -7.28 12.97
CA LEU A 64 -0.84 -8.74 12.86
C LEU A 64 0.10 -9.32 11.80
N ALA A 65 0.18 -8.70 10.62
CA ALA A 65 1.14 -9.12 9.59
C ALA A 65 2.59 -9.01 10.10
N GLY A 66 2.93 -7.91 10.78
CA GLY A 66 4.22 -7.74 11.42
C GLY A 66 4.49 -8.80 12.49
N GLN A 67 3.47 -9.26 13.21
CA GLN A 67 3.61 -10.37 14.16
C GLN A 67 4.03 -11.66 13.47
N ILE A 68 3.28 -12.04 12.44
CA ILE A 68 3.49 -13.30 11.71
C ILE A 68 4.90 -13.31 11.11
N VAL A 69 5.33 -12.20 10.52
CA VAL A 69 6.68 -12.11 9.94
C VAL A 69 7.76 -12.15 11.02
N MET A 70 7.63 -11.39 12.11
CA MET A 70 8.64 -11.36 13.18
C MET A 70 8.76 -12.69 13.92
N GLU A 71 7.64 -13.35 14.21
CA GLU A 71 7.65 -14.62 14.93
C GLU A 71 8.03 -15.79 14.01
N GLY A 72 7.61 -15.75 12.74
CA GLY A 72 7.91 -16.80 11.77
C GLY A 72 9.35 -16.76 11.26
N PHE A 73 9.85 -15.58 10.86
CA PHE A 73 11.19 -15.45 10.27
C PHE A 73 12.27 -15.11 11.30
N LEU A 74 11.99 -14.22 12.26
CA LEU A 74 12.99 -13.74 13.22
C LEU A 74 12.91 -14.47 14.58
N HIS A 75 11.83 -15.23 14.82
CA HIS A 75 11.56 -15.89 16.11
C HIS A 75 11.52 -14.92 17.31
N ILE A 76 11.19 -13.63 17.06
CA ILE A 76 11.12 -12.59 18.10
C ILE A 76 9.67 -12.35 18.51
N ARG A 77 9.37 -12.56 19.81
CA ARG A 77 8.06 -12.24 20.40
C ARG A 77 8.14 -10.92 21.17
N LEU A 78 7.50 -9.88 20.63
CA LEU A 78 7.36 -8.57 21.28
C LEU A 78 5.89 -8.27 21.56
N PRO A 79 5.58 -7.55 22.66
CA PRO A 79 4.23 -7.06 22.89
C PRO A 79 3.82 -6.04 21.82
N GLN A 80 2.52 -6.01 21.47
CA GLN A 80 2.01 -5.24 20.33
C GLN A 80 2.30 -3.73 20.42
N TRP A 81 2.27 -3.16 21.63
CA TRP A 81 2.56 -1.74 21.83
C TRP A 81 4.03 -1.40 21.50
N LEU A 82 4.96 -2.27 21.92
CA LEU A 82 6.39 -2.07 21.69
C LEU A 82 6.73 -2.26 20.21
N ARG A 83 6.11 -3.24 19.55
CA ARG A 83 6.23 -3.42 18.10
C ARG A 83 5.75 -2.19 17.35
N ARG A 84 4.56 -1.67 17.69
CA ARG A 84 4.00 -0.47 17.06
C ARG A 84 4.86 0.76 17.31
N LEU A 85 5.43 0.90 18.50
CA LEU A 85 6.34 2.01 18.81
C LEU A 85 7.63 1.89 18.00
N ALA A 86 8.26 0.71 17.98
CA ALA A 86 9.51 0.47 17.27
C ALA A 86 9.37 0.70 15.76
N THR A 87 8.36 0.13 15.11
CA THR A 87 8.16 0.32 13.65
C THR A 87 7.86 1.78 13.31
N ARG A 88 7.13 2.48 14.17
CA ARG A 88 6.81 3.89 13.97
C ARG A 88 8.02 4.79 14.18
N LEU A 89 8.87 4.49 15.17
CA LEU A 89 10.14 5.20 15.38
C LEU A 89 11.12 4.98 14.23
N ILE A 90 11.24 3.73 13.74
CA ILE A 90 12.09 3.40 12.60
C ILE A 90 11.62 4.13 11.33
N ALA A 91 10.31 4.37 11.16
CA ALA A 91 9.81 5.16 10.03
C ALA A 91 9.99 6.68 10.22
N ILE A 92 9.69 7.19 11.42
CA ILE A 92 9.65 8.63 11.70
C ILE A 92 11.06 9.23 11.84
N VAL A 93 11.99 8.54 12.52
CA VAL A 93 13.31 9.09 12.82
C VAL A 93 14.12 9.40 11.55
N PRO A 94 14.24 8.50 10.56
CA PRO A 94 14.93 8.82 9.31
C PRO A 94 14.24 9.93 8.54
N ALA A 95 12.90 9.97 8.55
CA ALA A 95 12.14 11.02 7.89
C ALA A 95 12.39 12.39 8.52
N LEU A 96 12.37 12.48 9.85
CA LEU A 96 12.70 13.71 10.59
C LEU A 96 14.13 14.16 10.32
N MET A 97 15.09 13.23 10.35
CA MET A 97 16.49 13.56 10.01
C MET A 97 16.59 14.09 8.58
N ALA A 98 15.96 13.44 7.61
CA ALA A 98 16.00 13.88 6.21
C ALA A 98 15.43 15.30 6.06
N ILE A 99 14.31 15.61 6.71
CA ILE A 99 13.70 16.95 6.65
C ILE A 99 14.61 18.01 7.29
N VAL A 100 15.21 17.72 8.45
CA VAL A 100 16.07 18.67 9.16
C VAL A 100 17.35 18.97 8.37
N PHE A 101 17.94 17.96 7.71
CA PHE A 101 19.21 18.12 6.99
C PHE A 101 19.05 18.56 5.53
N PHE A 102 17.98 18.16 4.84
CA PHE A 102 17.80 18.34 3.39
C PHE A 102 16.56 19.17 3.01
N GLY A 103 15.72 19.55 3.97
CA GLY A 103 14.54 20.40 3.76
C GLY A 103 13.26 19.65 3.40
N GLU A 104 12.15 20.38 3.24
CA GLU A 104 10.81 19.80 3.02
C GLU A 104 10.68 19.00 1.71
N GLN A 105 11.47 19.32 0.69
CA GLN A 105 11.46 18.62 -0.60
C GLN A 105 11.87 17.14 -0.46
N SER A 106 12.66 16.79 0.56
CA SER A 106 13.09 15.42 0.82
C SER A 106 11.98 14.51 1.33
N ALA A 107 10.88 15.05 1.87
CA ALA A 107 9.74 14.23 2.29
C ALA A 107 9.08 13.53 1.10
N GLY A 108 8.95 14.22 -0.05
CA GLY A 108 8.43 13.64 -1.29
C GLY A 108 9.33 12.54 -1.84
N GLU A 109 10.64 12.75 -1.83
CA GLU A 109 11.62 11.75 -2.25
C GLU A 109 11.62 10.52 -1.33
N LEU A 110 11.52 10.71 -0.01
CA LEU A 110 11.38 9.60 0.94
C LEU A 110 10.09 8.80 0.73
N LEU A 111 8.99 9.47 0.38
CA LEU A 111 7.74 8.80 0.04
C LEU A 111 7.90 7.93 -1.21
N VAL A 112 8.52 8.46 -2.27
CA VAL A 112 8.83 7.68 -3.48
C VAL A 112 9.75 6.50 -3.15
N LEU A 113 10.80 6.73 -2.37
CA LEU A 113 11.75 5.69 -1.96
C LEU A 113 11.06 4.60 -1.14
N SER A 114 10.10 4.97 -0.28
CA SER A 114 9.26 4.00 0.45
C SER A 114 8.43 3.13 -0.49
N GLN A 115 7.89 3.70 -1.56
CA GLN A 115 7.17 2.93 -2.59
C GLN A 115 8.10 1.98 -3.33
N VAL A 116 9.31 2.41 -3.66
CA VAL A 116 10.33 1.56 -4.29
C VAL A 116 10.71 0.39 -3.40
N ILE A 117 10.89 0.62 -2.10
CA ILE A 117 11.17 -0.43 -1.12
C ILE A 117 10.02 -1.45 -1.07
N LEU A 118 8.76 -0.99 -1.08
CA LEU A 118 7.59 -1.87 -1.13
C LEU A 118 7.55 -2.70 -2.42
N SER A 119 7.86 -2.07 -3.56
CA SER A 119 7.97 -2.75 -4.85
C SER A 119 9.04 -3.83 -4.88
N LEU A 120 10.19 -3.59 -4.23
CA LEU A 120 11.25 -4.57 -4.08
C LEU A 120 10.82 -5.76 -3.20
N GLN A 121 9.95 -5.55 -2.20
CA GLN A 121 9.49 -6.60 -1.30
C GLN A 121 8.48 -7.56 -1.95
N LEU A 122 7.64 -7.07 -2.87
CA LEU A 122 6.55 -7.85 -3.47
C LEU A 122 7.01 -9.17 -4.13
N PRO A 123 8.06 -9.20 -4.98
CA PRO A 123 8.58 -10.44 -5.56
C PRO A 123 8.96 -11.50 -4.52
N PHE A 124 9.57 -11.08 -3.40
CA PHE A 124 9.96 -11.98 -2.32
C PHE A 124 8.77 -12.57 -1.56
N ALA A 125 7.59 -11.96 -1.63
CA ALA A 125 6.36 -12.54 -1.08
C ALA A 125 5.65 -13.44 -2.11
N VAL A 126 5.52 -12.97 -3.35
CA VAL A 126 4.71 -13.64 -4.39
C VAL A 126 5.37 -14.92 -4.89
N ILE A 127 6.69 -14.92 -5.13
CA ILE A 127 7.38 -16.10 -5.68
C ILE A 127 7.30 -17.29 -4.71
N PRO A 128 7.67 -17.15 -3.41
CA PRO A 128 7.53 -18.25 -2.47
C PRO A 128 6.08 -18.69 -2.27
N LEU A 129 5.11 -17.77 -2.31
CA LEU A 129 3.70 -18.13 -2.20
C LEU A 129 3.28 -19.06 -3.35
N VAL A 130 3.63 -18.75 -4.59
CA VAL A 130 3.35 -19.62 -5.74
C VAL A 130 4.10 -20.95 -5.63
N MET A 131 5.34 -20.93 -5.16
CA MET A 131 6.14 -22.14 -4.95
C MET A 131 5.53 -23.06 -3.89
N PHE A 132 5.18 -22.53 -2.72
CA PHE A 132 4.61 -23.29 -1.61
C PHE A 132 3.21 -23.81 -1.90
N THR A 133 2.36 -23.00 -2.55
CA THR A 133 1.01 -23.43 -2.96
C THR A 133 1.03 -24.46 -4.10
N SER A 134 2.15 -24.56 -4.83
CA SER A 134 2.35 -25.55 -5.89
C SER A 134 3.13 -26.78 -5.44
N ASP A 135 3.63 -26.83 -4.20
CA ASP A 135 4.37 -27.97 -3.67
C ASP A 135 3.42 -28.98 -3.01
N ARG A 136 3.37 -30.18 -3.59
CA ARG A 136 2.55 -31.29 -3.08
C ARG A 136 3.01 -31.79 -1.71
N ARG A 137 4.27 -31.58 -1.33
CA ARG A 137 4.79 -31.92 0.00
C ARG A 137 4.24 -31.01 1.09
N LEU A 138 3.98 -29.75 0.76
CA LEU A 138 3.48 -28.75 1.70
C LEU A 138 1.94 -28.70 1.74
N MET A 139 1.29 -28.80 0.58
CA MET A 139 -0.18 -28.66 0.46
C MET A 139 -0.96 -29.97 0.44
N GLY A 140 -0.30 -31.12 0.23
CA GLY A 140 -0.96 -32.43 0.17
C GLY A 140 -2.01 -32.50 -0.93
N GLU A 141 -3.27 -32.75 -0.53
CA GLU A 141 -4.42 -32.83 -1.45
C GLU A 141 -4.90 -31.45 -1.93
N PHE A 142 -4.55 -30.37 -1.23
CA PHE A 142 -4.93 -28.99 -1.57
C PHE A 142 -3.95 -28.28 -2.51
N VAL A 143 -3.09 -29.05 -3.20
CA VAL A 143 -2.14 -28.48 -4.16
C VAL A 143 -2.86 -27.81 -5.33
N ASN A 144 -2.32 -26.70 -5.82
CA ASN A 144 -2.90 -26.00 -6.95
C ASN A 144 -3.08 -26.92 -8.17
N PRO A 145 -4.28 -26.96 -8.78
CA PRO A 145 -4.46 -27.63 -10.06
C PRO A 145 -3.64 -26.93 -11.16
N PRO A 146 -3.27 -27.64 -12.24
CA PRO A 146 -2.33 -27.13 -13.24
C PRO A 146 -2.78 -25.81 -13.89
N TRP A 147 -4.08 -25.59 -14.08
CA TRP A 147 -4.60 -24.32 -14.62
C TRP A 147 -4.35 -23.14 -13.67
N LEU A 148 -4.54 -23.34 -12.36
CA LEU A 148 -4.33 -22.31 -11.35
C LEU A 148 -2.84 -22.03 -11.17
N LYS A 149 -1.99 -23.06 -11.29
CA LYS A 149 -0.54 -22.91 -11.28
C LYS A 149 -0.05 -22.04 -12.43
N VAL A 150 -0.52 -22.30 -13.66
CA VAL A 150 -0.19 -21.49 -14.84
C VAL A 150 -0.66 -20.04 -14.67
N LEU A 151 -1.89 -19.85 -14.20
CA LEU A 151 -2.44 -18.52 -13.94
C LEU A 151 -1.64 -17.77 -12.87
N ALA A 152 -1.34 -18.41 -11.75
CA ALA A 152 -0.57 -17.83 -10.65
C ALA A 152 0.86 -17.46 -11.09
N GLN A 153 1.49 -18.31 -11.89
CA GLN A 153 2.82 -18.04 -12.45
C GLN A 153 2.79 -16.90 -13.48
N ALA A 154 1.75 -16.81 -14.31
CA ALA A 154 1.57 -15.69 -15.24
C ALA A 154 1.38 -14.36 -14.48
N VAL A 155 0.51 -14.33 -13.48
CA VAL A 155 0.29 -13.15 -12.62
C VAL A 155 1.57 -12.76 -11.88
N ALA A 156 2.27 -13.71 -11.28
CA ALA A 156 3.54 -13.46 -10.60
C ALA A 156 4.59 -12.86 -11.56
N THR A 157 4.69 -13.41 -12.78
CA THR A 157 5.60 -12.90 -13.82
C THR A 157 5.26 -11.47 -14.21
N VAL A 158 3.97 -11.14 -14.38
CA VAL A 158 3.52 -9.77 -14.67
C VAL A 158 3.85 -8.82 -13.51
N ILE A 159 3.55 -9.21 -12.27
CA ILE A 159 3.85 -8.39 -11.08
C ILE A 159 5.35 -8.11 -10.99
N VAL A 160 6.19 -9.14 -11.13
CA VAL A 160 7.66 -8.98 -11.06
C VAL A 160 8.16 -8.12 -12.21
N GLY A 161 7.68 -8.35 -13.43
CA GLY A 161 8.06 -7.56 -14.60
C GLY A 161 7.70 -6.07 -14.45
N LEU A 162 6.50 -5.77 -13.96
CA LEU A 162 6.07 -4.39 -13.70
C LEU A 162 6.87 -3.74 -12.56
N ASN A 163 7.21 -4.48 -11.51
CA ASN A 163 8.05 -3.96 -10.42
C ASN A 163 9.47 -3.66 -10.91
N ILE A 164 10.06 -4.53 -11.74
CA ILE A 164 11.37 -4.28 -12.37
C ILE A 164 11.30 -3.04 -13.26
N TRP A 165 10.25 -2.91 -14.08
CA TRP A 165 10.08 -1.74 -14.93
C TRP A 165 9.97 -0.44 -14.12
N LEU A 166 9.20 -0.46 -13.03
CA LEU A 166 9.08 0.68 -12.10
C LEU A 166 10.43 1.03 -11.45
N LEU A 167 11.19 0.02 -11.02
CA LEU A 167 12.54 0.17 -10.49
C LEU A 167 13.48 0.83 -11.49
N VAL A 168 13.50 0.34 -12.73
CA VAL A 168 14.30 0.93 -13.81
C VAL A 168 13.88 2.37 -14.05
N GLN A 169 12.59 2.67 -14.13
CA GLN A 169 12.11 4.04 -14.32
C GLN A 169 12.47 4.97 -13.14
N THR A 170 12.55 4.44 -11.92
CA THR A 170 12.82 5.26 -10.73
C THR A 170 14.32 5.53 -10.54
N PHE A 171 15.19 4.57 -10.83
CA PHE A 171 16.65 4.70 -10.65
C PHE A 171 17.44 5.04 -11.91
N VAL A 172 16.91 4.69 -13.09
CA VAL A 172 17.57 4.89 -14.41
C VAL A 172 16.92 6.06 -15.16
N LYS A 173 16.17 6.89 -14.45
CA LYS A 173 15.69 8.17 -14.97
C LYS A 173 16.86 9.09 -15.31
#